data_AF-A0A2N2JCV5-F1
#
_entry.id   AF-A0A2N2JCV5-F1
#
_cell.length_a   1.000
_cell.length_b   1.000
_cell.length_c   1.000
_cell.angle_alpha   90.00
_cell.angle_beta   90.00
_cell.angle_gamma   90.00
#
_symmetry.space_group_name_H-M   'P 1'
#
loop_
_entity.id
_entity.type
_entity.pdbx_description
1 polymer ?
#
loop_
_entity_poly.entity_id
_entity_poly.type
_entity_poly.pdbx_seq_one_letter_code
_entity_poly.pdbx_strand_id
1 'polypeptide(L)'
;GCVAAAPARDALDEARGAIVRTAELRCPAGLAGATVTVAGIERASTPVLVSALLASGESASGVIDARHPSWTIPAAQPAGATLTRYGGLGVLHLWTGLDHVLFVLGLVLLVRGRRLVVAVTAFTVGHSATLALAVLGVLDVPSAPVEIGIALSLVLVALEIVHDQRRASFPADDPRARPGPVARRPWLLSGAFGLLHGLGFAGALGEAGLPPAQVPLALVGFNVGVELGQLVVVAVALGLGFVALRLARAARPTVFLAAAYLIGCLGAFWVFQRAWSALT
;
A
#
# COMPACT_ATOMS: atom_id res chain seq x y z
N GLY A 1 26.16 31.31 4.02
CA GLY A 1 26.35 30.27 2.99
C GLY A 1 27.05 29.08 3.60
N CYS A 2 26.97 27.91 2.97
CA CYS A 2 27.78 26.75 3.36
C CYS A 2 29.27 27.01 3.09
N VAL A 3 30.14 26.52 3.95
CA VAL A 3 31.60 26.63 3.80
C VAL A 3 32.18 25.22 3.67
N ALA A 4 33.14 25.01 2.77
CA ALA A 4 33.80 23.72 2.66
C ALA A 4 34.60 23.42 3.93
N ALA A 5 34.33 22.28 4.56
CA ALA A 5 35.08 21.80 5.72
C ALA A 5 36.44 21.21 5.33
N ALA A 6 36.52 20.69 4.10
CA ALA A 6 37.72 20.12 3.48
C ALA A 6 37.71 20.42 1.97
N PRO A 7 38.88 20.43 1.31
CA PRO A 7 38.95 20.52 -0.15
C PRO A 7 38.21 19.35 -0.80
N ALA A 8 37.51 19.64 -1.90
CA ALA A 8 36.83 18.61 -2.67
C ALA A 8 37.83 17.57 -3.19
N ARG A 9 37.46 16.30 -3.12
CA ARG A 9 38.26 15.18 -3.62
C ARG A 9 37.62 14.66 -4.90
N ASP A 10 38.40 14.59 -5.95
CA ASP A 10 37.99 14.01 -7.23
C ASP A 10 38.61 12.60 -7.33
N ALA A 11 37.78 11.61 -7.68
CA ALA A 11 38.19 10.24 -7.89
C ALA A 11 37.56 9.71 -9.18
N LEU A 12 38.33 8.93 -9.96
CA LEU A 12 37.77 8.16 -11.07
C LEU A 12 37.14 6.88 -10.52
N ASP A 13 35.86 6.69 -10.79
CA ASP A 13 35.18 5.41 -10.60
C ASP A 13 35.26 4.63 -11.93
N GLU A 14 36.32 3.84 -12.08
CA GLU A 14 36.60 3.04 -13.29
C GLU A 14 35.47 2.05 -13.61
N ALA A 15 34.78 1.53 -12.59
CA ALA A 15 33.69 0.58 -12.76
C ALA A 15 32.43 1.24 -13.36
N ARG A 16 32.22 2.53 -13.09
CA ARG A 16 31.08 3.31 -13.61
C ARG A 16 31.45 4.28 -14.74
N GLY A 17 32.72 4.37 -15.12
CA GLY A 17 33.21 5.32 -16.12
C GLY A 17 32.89 6.78 -15.75
N ALA A 18 32.90 7.11 -14.45
CA ALA A 18 32.43 8.40 -13.94
C ALA A 18 33.50 9.09 -13.08
N ILE A 19 33.48 10.43 -13.07
CA ILE A 19 34.27 11.23 -12.13
C ILE A 19 33.39 11.51 -10.91
N VAL A 20 33.81 11.01 -9.74
CA VAL A 20 33.14 11.25 -8.46
C VAL A 20 33.84 12.40 -7.75
N ARG A 21 33.10 13.47 -7.49
CA ARG A 21 33.57 14.62 -6.72
C ARG A 21 32.88 14.67 -5.37
N THR A 22 33.65 14.53 -4.30
CA THR A 22 33.15 14.50 -2.93
C THR A 22 33.60 15.76 -2.19
N ALA A 23 32.67 16.48 -1.56
CA ALA A 23 32.97 17.65 -0.76
C ALA A 23 32.24 17.58 0.59
N GLU A 24 32.94 17.95 1.66
CA GLU A 24 32.33 18.08 2.99
C GLU A 24 32.00 19.55 3.24
N LEU A 25 30.76 19.84 3.59
CA LEU A 25 30.24 21.20 3.75
C LEU A 25 29.77 21.42 5.19
N ARG A 26 30.20 22.52 5.82
CA ARG A 26 29.65 23.04 7.07
C ARG A 26 28.65 24.14 6.76
N CYS A 27 27.38 23.85 7.02
CA CYS A 27 26.27 24.76 6.77
C CYS A 27 25.61 25.14 8.10
N PRO A 28 25.66 26.40 8.55
CA PRO A 28 25.06 26.83 9.81
C PRO A 28 23.54 26.57 9.89
N ALA A 29 22.85 26.65 8.76
CA ALA A 29 21.40 26.39 8.64
C ALA A 29 21.07 24.93 8.23
N GLY A 30 22.08 24.06 8.10
CA GLY A 30 21.92 22.73 7.53
C GLY A 30 21.91 22.72 5.99
N LEU A 31 21.95 21.51 5.41
CA LEU A 31 21.86 21.26 3.97
C LEU A 31 20.43 21.03 3.49
N ALA A 32 19.52 20.69 4.40
CA ALA A 32 18.10 20.48 4.13
C ALA A 32 17.46 21.75 3.53
N GLY A 33 16.78 21.63 2.38
CA GLY A 33 16.16 22.74 1.66
C GLY A 33 17.15 23.61 0.87
N ALA A 34 18.46 23.34 0.94
CA ALA A 34 19.45 24.03 0.12
C ALA A 34 19.37 23.57 -1.35
N THR A 35 19.60 24.50 -2.27
CA THR A 35 19.63 24.19 -3.71
C THR A 35 21.06 23.97 -4.16
N VAL A 36 21.29 22.84 -4.83
CA VAL A 36 22.56 22.46 -5.45
C VAL A 36 22.47 22.77 -6.94
N THR A 37 23.50 23.44 -7.45
CA THR A 37 23.66 23.76 -8.87
C THR A 37 25.06 23.35 -9.31
N VAL A 38 25.19 22.82 -10.53
CA VAL A 38 26.48 22.51 -11.12
C VAL A 38 26.81 23.58 -12.16
N ALA A 39 27.89 24.33 -11.93
CA ALA A 39 28.31 25.38 -12.85
C ALA A 39 28.60 24.79 -14.24
N GLY A 40 27.97 25.34 -15.28
CA GLY A 40 28.14 24.90 -16.67
C GLY A 40 27.25 23.73 -17.10
N ILE A 41 26.36 23.22 -16.24
CA ILE A 41 25.48 22.08 -16.57
C ILE A 41 24.50 22.40 -17.72
N GLU A 42 24.13 23.66 -17.90
CA GLU A 42 23.25 24.14 -18.98
C GLU A 42 23.81 23.86 -20.38
N ARG A 43 25.14 23.71 -20.50
CA ARG A 43 25.83 23.41 -21.77
C ARG A 43 26.38 21.98 -21.81
N ALA A 44 26.21 21.21 -20.75
CA ALA A 44 26.73 19.86 -20.64
C ALA A 44 25.75 18.85 -21.25
N SER A 45 26.27 17.88 -22.00
CA SER A 45 25.49 16.78 -22.58
C SER A 45 25.33 15.58 -21.64
N THR A 46 26.03 15.57 -20.51
CA THR A 46 26.02 14.48 -19.53
C THR A 46 25.30 14.90 -18.24
N PRO A 47 24.27 14.16 -17.80
CA PRO A 47 23.60 14.44 -16.53
C PRO A 47 24.53 14.15 -15.36
N VAL A 48 24.40 14.91 -14.29
CA VAL A 48 25.19 14.76 -13.06
C VAL A 48 24.29 14.21 -11.96
N LEU A 49 24.66 13.05 -11.42
CA LEU A 49 24.06 12.52 -10.20
C LEU A 49 24.68 13.24 -9.00
N VAL A 50 23.86 13.93 -8.24
CA VAL A 50 24.22 14.56 -6.97
C VAL A 50 23.70 13.70 -5.84
N SER A 51 24.56 13.42 -4.86
CA SER A 51 24.17 12.76 -3.62
C SER A 51 24.60 13.62 -2.43
N ALA A 52 23.67 13.89 -1.52
CA ALA A 52 23.89 14.65 -0.31
C ALA A 52 23.70 13.73 0.91
N LEU A 53 24.74 13.61 1.74
CA LEU A 53 24.64 12.99 3.07
C LEU A 53 24.49 14.11 4.11
N LEU A 54 23.34 14.15 4.76
CA LEU A 54 23.02 15.10 5.80
C LEU A 54 23.70 14.69 7.11
N ALA A 55 23.98 15.66 7.98
CA ALA A 55 24.52 15.40 9.32
C ALA A 55 23.59 14.53 10.19
N SER A 56 22.30 14.42 9.82
CA SER A 56 21.33 13.48 10.41
C SER A 56 21.59 12.01 10.04
N GLY A 57 22.52 11.73 9.12
CA GLY A 57 22.77 10.40 8.55
C GLY A 57 21.85 10.05 7.37
N GLU A 58 20.92 10.93 7.01
CA GLU A 58 20.05 10.76 5.83
C GLU A 58 20.83 11.04 4.54
N SER A 59 20.63 10.22 3.51
CA SER A 59 21.14 10.50 2.17
C SER A 59 19.99 10.78 1.21
N ALA A 60 20.16 11.78 0.36
CA ALA A 60 19.24 12.10 -0.72
C ALA A 60 20.03 12.26 -2.00
N SER A 61 19.51 11.75 -3.12
CA SER A 61 20.13 11.92 -4.42
C SER A 61 19.16 12.52 -5.42
N GLY A 62 19.73 13.22 -6.40
CA GLY A 62 18.99 13.87 -7.47
C GLY A 62 19.86 13.96 -8.72
N VAL A 63 19.21 14.11 -9.86
CA VAL A 63 19.89 14.28 -11.14
C VAL A 63 19.76 15.75 -11.56
N ILE A 64 20.88 16.36 -11.91
CA ILE A 64 20.94 17.70 -12.50
C ILE A 64 21.35 17.55 -13.96
N ASP A 65 20.58 18.14 -14.86
CA ASP A 65 20.82 18.12 -16.31
C ASP A 65 20.57 19.51 -16.92
N ALA A 66 20.76 19.65 -18.23
CA ALA A 66 20.59 20.93 -18.92
C ALA A 66 19.14 21.48 -18.86
N ARG A 67 18.12 20.63 -18.66
CA ARG A 67 16.71 21.02 -18.52
C ARG A 67 16.34 21.33 -17.07
N HIS A 68 17.01 20.70 -16.11
CA HIS A 68 16.83 20.90 -14.68
C HIS A 68 18.19 21.25 -14.05
N PRO A 69 18.66 22.52 -14.18
CA PRO A 69 20.02 22.93 -13.80
C PRO A 69 20.23 23.05 -12.28
N SER A 70 19.20 22.78 -11.50
CA SER A 70 19.22 22.85 -10.04
C SER A 70 18.46 21.69 -9.42
N TRP A 71 18.95 21.16 -8.31
CA TRP A 71 18.24 20.21 -7.47
C TRP A 71 18.21 20.71 -6.02
N THR A 72 17.04 20.67 -5.39
CA THR A 72 16.89 21.06 -3.98
C THR A 72 16.98 19.83 -3.09
N ILE A 73 17.87 19.88 -2.09
CA ILE A 73 18.04 18.80 -1.11
C ILE A 73 16.72 18.71 -0.31
N PRO A 74 16.02 17.57 -0.34
CA PRO A 74 14.80 17.39 0.41
C PRO A 74 15.06 17.65 1.89
N ALA A 75 14.33 18.59 2.49
CA ALA A 75 14.34 18.72 3.94
C ALA A 75 13.63 17.50 4.55
N ALA A 76 14.15 16.99 5.67
CA ALA A 76 13.40 16.04 6.48
C ALA A 76 12.03 16.64 6.80
N GLN A 77 10.96 15.98 6.37
CA GLN A 77 9.64 16.52 6.58
C GLN A 77 9.30 16.45 8.08
N PRO A 78 8.62 17.47 8.64
CA PRO A 78 8.10 17.39 10.00
C PRO A 78 7.28 16.11 10.17
N ALA A 79 7.39 15.46 11.32
CA ALA A 79 6.72 14.19 11.57
C ALA A 79 5.20 14.23 11.26
N GLY A 80 4.53 15.33 11.61
CA GLY A 80 3.11 15.53 11.29
C GLY A 80 2.81 15.65 9.80
N ALA A 81 3.70 16.28 9.02
CA ALA A 81 3.56 16.36 7.56
C ALA A 81 3.73 14.99 6.89
N THR A 82 4.70 14.19 7.36
CA THR A 82 4.90 12.80 6.93
C THR A 82 3.66 11.96 7.25
N LEU A 83 3.16 11.99 8.49
CA LEU A 83 1.96 11.25 8.88
C LEU A 83 0.73 11.63 8.03
N THR A 84 0.51 12.92 7.80
CA THR A 84 -0.64 13.40 7.02
C THR A 84 -0.54 12.97 5.56
N ARG A 85 0.65 13.13 4.96
CA ARG A 85 0.90 12.73 3.57
C ARG A 85 0.69 11.24 3.36
N TYR A 86 1.34 10.41 4.19
CA TYR A 86 1.24 8.95 4.04
C TYR A 86 -0.12 8.42 4.48
N GLY A 87 -0.77 9.04 5.47
CA GLY A 87 -2.17 8.77 5.80
C GLY A 87 -3.10 9.01 4.62
N GLY A 88 -2.95 10.13 3.92
CA GLY A 88 -3.71 10.39 2.68
C GLY A 88 -3.42 9.35 1.59
N LEU A 89 -2.16 8.94 1.42
CA LEU A 89 -1.79 7.88 0.48
C LEU A 89 -2.38 6.52 0.87
N GLY A 90 -2.46 6.19 2.16
CA GLY A 90 -3.11 4.97 2.66
C GLY A 90 -4.60 4.93 2.36
N VAL A 91 -5.30 6.05 2.58
CA VAL A 91 -6.72 6.19 2.20
C VAL A 91 -6.88 6.02 0.69
N LEU A 92 -6.06 6.71 -0.09
CA LEU A 92 -6.12 6.66 -1.56
C LEU A 92 -5.84 5.25 -2.08
N HIS A 93 -4.80 4.59 -1.57
CA HIS A 93 -4.44 3.22 -1.91
C HIS A 93 -5.62 2.27 -1.72
N LEU A 94 -6.32 2.39 -0.57
CA LEU A 94 -7.50 1.58 -0.32
C LEU A 94 -8.62 1.86 -1.33
N TRP A 95 -8.94 3.13 -1.59
CA TRP A 95 -10.08 3.51 -2.42
C TRP A 95 -9.86 3.25 -3.92
N THR A 96 -8.62 3.37 -4.40
CA THR A 96 -8.25 3.05 -5.78
C THR A 96 -8.01 1.55 -5.97
N GLY A 97 -7.59 0.85 -4.91
CA GLY A 97 -7.44 -0.60 -4.88
C GLY A 97 -8.78 -1.31 -4.81
N LEU A 98 -9.44 -1.50 -5.96
CA LEU A 98 -10.75 -2.14 -6.02
C LEU A 98 -10.79 -3.52 -5.34
N ASP A 99 -9.70 -4.30 -5.34
CA ASP A 99 -9.61 -5.56 -4.60
C ASP A 99 -9.89 -5.35 -3.10
N HIS A 100 -9.33 -4.29 -2.50
CA HIS A 100 -9.52 -3.99 -1.08
C HIS A 100 -10.96 -3.58 -0.78
N VAL A 101 -11.53 -2.72 -1.63
CA VAL A 101 -12.92 -2.27 -1.47
C VAL A 101 -13.88 -3.46 -1.58
N LEU A 102 -13.73 -4.31 -2.61
CA LEU A 102 -14.57 -5.49 -2.80
C LEU A 102 -14.41 -6.51 -1.66
N PHE A 103 -13.19 -6.69 -1.15
CA PHE A 103 -12.93 -7.54 0.00
C PHE A 103 -13.65 -7.04 1.26
N VAL A 104 -13.53 -5.74 1.59
CA VAL A 104 -14.23 -5.13 2.73
C VAL A 104 -15.74 -5.22 2.57
N LEU A 105 -16.28 -4.96 1.37
CA LEU A 105 -17.70 -5.13 1.07
C LEU A 105 -18.15 -6.58 1.29
N GLY A 106 -17.35 -7.55 0.87
CA GLY A 106 -17.62 -8.96 1.13
C GLY A 106 -17.64 -9.30 2.64
N LEU A 107 -16.72 -8.73 3.43
CA LEU A 107 -16.73 -8.87 4.88
C LEU A 107 -17.97 -8.23 5.53
N VAL A 108 -18.43 -7.07 5.06
CA VAL A 108 -19.67 -6.43 5.52
C VAL A 108 -20.89 -7.33 5.28
N LEU A 109 -20.91 -8.09 4.18
CA LEU A 109 -21.99 -9.04 3.88
C LEU A 109 -21.95 -10.28 4.79
N LEU A 110 -20.76 -10.75 5.18
CA LEU A 110 -20.54 -11.96 5.97
C LEU A 110 -20.59 -11.76 7.48
N VAL A 111 -20.04 -10.65 7.99
CA VAL A 111 -19.70 -10.46 9.40
C VAL A 111 -20.43 -9.25 9.95
N ARG A 112 -20.88 -9.34 11.22
CA ARG A 112 -21.67 -8.29 11.87
C ARG A 112 -21.06 -7.81 13.19
N GLY A 113 -21.35 -6.55 13.52
CA GLY A 113 -21.01 -5.92 14.79
C GLY A 113 -19.51 -5.90 15.07
N ARG A 114 -19.12 -6.09 16.33
CA ARG A 114 -17.71 -6.05 16.77
C ARG A 114 -16.80 -7.00 15.99
N ARG A 115 -17.32 -8.15 15.54
CA ARG A 115 -16.54 -9.13 14.77
C ARG A 115 -16.07 -8.59 13.41
N LEU A 116 -16.84 -7.67 12.80
CA LEU A 116 -16.47 -7.04 11.54
C LEU A 116 -15.31 -6.07 11.74
N VAL A 117 -15.39 -5.22 12.76
CA VAL A 117 -14.31 -4.29 13.10
C VAL A 117 -13.02 -5.05 13.39
N VAL A 118 -13.08 -6.10 14.23
CA VAL A 118 -11.91 -6.94 14.53
C VAL A 118 -11.35 -7.61 13.27
N ALA A 119 -12.20 -7.99 12.31
CA ALA A 119 -11.74 -8.59 11.06
C ALA A 119 -11.05 -7.59 10.14
N VAL A 120 -11.62 -6.39 10.00
CA VAL A 120 -11.03 -5.28 9.22
C VAL A 120 -9.69 -4.86 9.82
N THR A 121 -9.63 -4.66 11.15
CA THR A 121 -8.38 -4.33 11.82
C THR A 121 -7.35 -5.46 11.69
N ALA A 122 -7.77 -6.73 11.76
CA ALA A 122 -6.86 -7.86 11.55
C ALA A 122 -6.28 -7.87 10.12
N PHE A 123 -7.08 -7.53 9.11
CA PHE A 123 -6.60 -7.33 7.75
C PHE A 123 -5.52 -6.26 7.70
N THR A 124 -5.76 -5.08 8.28
CA THR A 124 -4.78 -3.99 8.31
C THR A 124 -3.50 -4.39 9.02
N VAL A 125 -3.59 -5.11 10.13
CA VAL A 125 -2.41 -5.61 10.86
C VAL A 125 -1.59 -6.57 10.01
N GLY A 126 -2.23 -7.54 9.34
CA GLY A 126 -1.53 -8.45 8.42
C GLY A 126 -0.90 -7.71 7.24
N HIS A 127 -1.64 -6.77 6.66
CA HIS A 127 -1.16 -5.90 5.58
C HIS A 127 0.06 -5.09 6.00
N SER A 128 -0.01 -4.45 7.17
CA SER A 128 1.07 -3.67 7.76
C SER A 128 2.34 -4.50 7.93
N ALA A 129 2.19 -5.73 8.44
CA ALA A 129 3.33 -6.61 8.72
C ALA A 129 4.10 -6.97 7.45
N THR A 130 3.39 -7.39 6.39
CA THR A 130 4.03 -7.81 5.13
C THR A 130 4.54 -6.64 4.32
N LEU A 131 3.82 -5.51 4.31
CA LEU A 131 4.31 -4.27 3.70
C LEU A 131 5.61 -3.81 4.37
N ALA A 132 5.67 -3.83 5.70
CA ALA A 132 6.89 -3.45 6.43
C ALA A 132 8.06 -4.40 6.11
N LEU A 133 7.82 -5.71 6.10
CA LEU A 133 8.86 -6.69 5.75
C LEU A 133 9.39 -6.49 4.33
N ALA A 134 8.50 -6.20 3.37
CA ALA A 134 8.88 -6.00 1.98
C ALA A 134 9.62 -4.67 1.75
N VAL A 135 9.16 -3.57 2.36
CA VAL A 135 9.84 -2.27 2.28
C VAL A 135 11.22 -2.29 2.94
N LEU A 136 11.40 -3.08 4.01
CA LEU A 136 12.70 -3.27 4.66
C LEU A 136 13.63 -4.23 3.90
N GLY A 137 13.18 -4.81 2.79
CA GLY A 137 13.96 -5.77 2.00
C GLY A 137 14.14 -7.13 2.68
N VAL A 138 13.36 -7.43 3.73
CA VAL A 138 13.40 -8.74 4.42
C VAL A 138 12.67 -9.81 3.59
N LEU A 139 11.64 -9.41 2.85
CA LEU A 139 10.80 -10.29 2.07
C LEU A 139 10.67 -9.77 0.64
N ASP A 140 11.22 -10.52 -0.31
CA ASP A 140 11.10 -10.24 -1.75
C ASP A 140 10.34 -11.40 -2.40
N VAL A 141 9.12 -11.13 -2.85
CA VAL A 141 8.22 -12.12 -3.44
C VAL A 141 7.78 -11.59 -4.81
N PRO A 142 7.86 -12.39 -5.88
CA PRO A 142 7.37 -11.98 -7.20
C PRO A 142 5.91 -11.51 -7.13
N SER A 143 5.60 -10.41 -7.82
CA SER A 143 4.26 -9.81 -7.78
C SER A 143 3.17 -10.71 -8.38
N ALA A 144 3.49 -11.45 -9.44
CA ALA A 144 2.52 -12.29 -10.15
C ALA A 144 1.73 -13.28 -9.25
N PRO A 145 2.37 -14.19 -8.47
CA PRO A 145 1.64 -15.08 -7.58
C PRO A 145 0.88 -14.34 -6.46
N VAL A 146 1.40 -13.20 -5.99
CA VAL A 146 0.75 -12.36 -4.98
C VAL A 146 -0.55 -11.77 -5.54
N GLU A 147 -0.51 -11.17 -6.72
CA GLU A 147 -1.66 -10.55 -7.37
C GLU A 147 -2.75 -11.58 -7.71
N ILE A 148 -2.37 -12.78 -8.15
CA ILE A 148 -3.28 -13.90 -8.38
C ILE A 148 -3.91 -14.34 -7.04
N GLY A 149 -3.12 -14.45 -5.98
CA GLY A 149 -3.59 -14.77 -4.63
C GLY A 149 -4.58 -13.74 -4.08
N ILE A 150 -4.33 -12.45 -4.32
CA ILE A 150 -5.24 -11.35 -3.98
C ILE A 150 -6.57 -11.53 -4.72
N ALA A 151 -6.55 -11.81 -6.03
CA ALA A 151 -7.78 -12.03 -6.80
C ALA A 151 -8.54 -13.29 -6.33
N LEU A 152 -7.83 -14.36 -5.99
CA LEU A 152 -8.42 -15.59 -5.43
C LEU A 152 -9.12 -15.34 -4.09
N SER A 153 -8.60 -14.42 -3.26
CA SER A 153 -9.25 -14.07 -1.99
C SER A 153 -10.67 -13.52 -2.21
N LEU A 154 -10.92 -12.79 -3.29
CA LEU A 154 -12.25 -12.28 -3.65
C LEU A 154 -13.20 -13.40 -4.04
N VAL A 155 -12.71 -14.37 -4.81
CA VAL A 155 -13.48 -15.57 -5.18
C VAL A 155 -13.85 -16.35 -3.92
N LEU A 156 -12.91 -16.55 -3.00
CA LEU A 156 -13.15 -17.25 -1.73
C LEU A 156 -14.19 -16.53 -0.87
N VAL A 157 -14.12 -15.20 -0.75
CA VAL A 157 -15.11 -14.41 -0.02
C VAL A 157 -16.49 -14.48 -0.69
N ALA A 158 -16.56 -14.41 -2.03
CA ALA A 158 -17.81 -14.57 -2.77
C ALA A 158 -18.46 -15.94 -2.52
N LEU A 159 -17.67 -17.03 -2.54
CA LEU A 159 -18.13 -18.37 -2.24
C LEU A 159 -18.66 -18.48 -0.80
N GLU A 160 -17.98 -17.87 0.18
CA GLU A 160 -18.44 -17.82 1.56
C GLU A 160 -19.77 -17.08 1.70
N ILE A 161 -20.00 -15.99 0.95
CA ILE A 161 -21.28 -15.26 0.96
C ILE A 161 -22.39 -16.16 0.43
N VAL A 162 -22.16 -16.85 -0.70
CA VAL A 162 -23.13 -17.80 -1.27
C VAL A 162 -23.43 -18.94 -0.30
N HIS A 163 -22.40 -19.47 0.36
CA HIS A 163 -22.54 -20.51 1.38
C HIS A 163 -23.36 -20.01 2.58
N ASP A 164 -23.11 -18.80 3.09
CA ASP A 164 -23.87 -18.21 4.20
C ASP A 164 -25.35 -17.98 3.84
N GLN A 165 -25.67 -17.66 2.59
CA GLN A 165 -27.07 -17.56 2.13
C GLN A 165 -27.74 -18.94 2.05
N ARG A 166 -27.03 -19.96 1.54
CA ARG A 166 -27.59 -21.31 1.33
C ARG A 166 -27.71 -22.10 2.63
N ARG A 167 -26.83 -21.88 3.61
CA ARG A 167 -26.80 -22.68 4.85
C ARG A 167 -28.11 -22.60 5.65
N ALA A 168 -28.86 -21.51 5.52
CA ALA A 168 -30.16 -21.33 6.15
C ALA A 168 -31.26 -22.24 5.57
N SER A 169 -31.04 -22.84 4.40
CA SER A 169 -31.97 -23.78 3.76
C SER A 169 -31.75 -25.24 4.17
N PHE A 170 -30.65 -25.54 4.89
CA PHE A 170 -30.36 -26.89 5.35
C PHE A 170 -30.85 -27.12 6.79
N PRO A 171 -31.25 -28.35 7.16
CA PRO A 171 -31.57 -28.70 8.54
C PRO A 171 -30.40 -28.41 9.49
N ALA A 172 -30.69 -28.03 10.74
CA ALA A 172 -29.66 -27.61 11.71
C ALA A 172 -28.58 -28.68 11.98
N ASP A 173 -28.92 -29.95 11.83
CA ASP A 173 -28.03 -31.10 12.06
C ASP A 173 -27.15 -31.40 10.84
N ASP A 174 -27.45 -30.81 9.67
CA ASP A 174 -26.69 -31.01 8.43
C ASP A 174 -25.33 -30.30 8.55
N PRO A 175 -24.21 -30.97 8.23
CA PRO A 175 -22.89 -30.33 8.15
C PRO A 175 -22.86 -29.06 7.27
N ARG A 176 -23.74 -28.92 6.28
CA ARG A 176 -23.87 -27.75 5.38
C ARG A 176 -24.54 -26.54 6.03
N ALA A 177 -25.29 -26.72 7.12
CA ALA A 177 -25.87 -25.61 7.89
C ALA A 177 -24.81 -24.83 8.70
N ARG A 178 -23.62 -25.42 8.84
CA ARG A 178 -22.48 -24.83 9.56
C ARG A 178 -21.94 -23.60 8.82
N PRO A 179 -21.61 -22.51 9.54
CA PRO A 179 -20.95 -21.36 8.91
C PRO A 179 -19.59 -21.77 8.32
N GLY A 180 -19.22 -21.14 7.21
CA GLY A 180 -17.95 -21.37 6.55
C GLY A 180 -16.76 -20.80 7.34
N PRO A 181 -15.51 -21.10 6.94
CA PRO A 181 -14.30 -20.67 7.65
C PRO A 181 -14.22 -19.16 7.90
N VAL A 182 -14.58 -18.32 6.91
CA VAL A 182 -14.52 -16.86 7.04
C VAL A 182 -15.59 -16.39 8.03
N ALA A 183 -16.80 -16.91 7.91
CA ALA A 183 -17.87 -16.59 8.85
C ALA A 183 -17.58 -17.09 10.29
N ARG A 184 -16.83 -18.18 10.46
CA ARG A 184 -16.45 -18.73 11.76
C ARG A 184 -15.34 -17.93 12.43
N ARG A 185 -14.23 -17.70 11.73
CA ARG A 185 -13.03 -17.03 12.27
C ARG A 185 -12.61 -15.88 11.35
N PRO A 186 -13.42 -14.82 11.25
CA PRO A 186 -13.20 -13.77 10.25
C PRO A 186 -11.88 -13.04 10.45
N TRP A 187 -11.42 -12.87 11.70
CA TRP A 187 -10.15 -12.22 12.01
C TRP A 187 -8.93 -12.99 11.50
N LEU A 188 -8.91 -14.33 11.60
CA LEU A 188 -7.78 -15.14 11.14
C LEU A 188 -7.63 -15.05 9.63
N LEU A 189 -8.73 -15.26 8.90
CA LEU A 189 -8.68 -15.25 7.44
C LEU A 189 -8.50 -13.84 6.88
N SER A 190 -9.11 -12.83 7.49
CA SER A 190 -8.88 -11.43 7.08
C SER A 190 -7.43 -11.02 7.34
N GLY A 191 -6.83 -11.44 8.45
CA GLY A 191 -5.40 -11.23 8.70
C GLY A 191 -4.53 -11.95 7.67
N ALA A 192 -4.84 -13.20 7.32
CA ALA A 192 -4.12 -13.95 6.29
C ALA A 192 -4.21 -13.31 4.90
N PHE A 193 -5.39 -12.82 4.52
CA PHE A 193 -5.56 -12.06 3.29
C PHE A 193 -4.85 -10.71 3.36
N GLY A 194 -4.85 -10.05 4.52
CA GLY A 194 -4.05 -8.85 4.77
C GLY A 194 -2.56 -9.07 4.49
N LEU A 195 -2.00 -10.18 4.98
CA LEU A 195 -0.60 -10.57 4.68
C LEU A 195 -0.34 -10.66 3.16
N LEU A 196 -1.25 -11.27 2.40
CA LEU A 196 -1.11 -11.34 0.94
C LEU A 196 -1.20 -9.95 0.29
N HIS A 197 -2.13 -9.12 0.73
CA HIS A 197 -2.33 -7.79 0.16
C HIS A 197 -1.15 -6.83 0.43
N GLY A 198 -0.47 -6.95 1.57
CA GLY A 198 0.68 -6.10 1.90
C GLY A 198 1.87 -6.28 0.97
N LEU A 199 2.02 -7.49 0.42
CA LEU A 199 3.05 -7.78 -0.59
C LEU A 199 2.79 -7.07 -1.93
N GLY A 200 1.52 -6.89 -2.32
CA GLY A 200 1.14 -6.33 -3.62
C GLY A 200 1.47 -4.84 -3.78
N PHE A 201 1.80 -4.13 -2.71
CA PHE A 201 2.07 -2.68 -2.73
C PHE A 201 3.52 -2.30 -2.42
N ALA A 202 4.37 -3.27 -2.10
CA ALA A 202 5.72 -3.02 -1.59
C ALA A 202 6.62 -2.22 -2.56
N GLY A 203 6.55 -2.52 -3.87
CA GLY A 203 7.35 -1.83 -4.89
C GLY A 203 7.05 -0.33 -4.97
N ALA A 204 5.78 0.07 -4.88
CA ALA A 204 5.36 1.46 -4.99
C ALA A 204 5.86 2.35 -3.84
N LEU A 205 6.02 1.80 -2.63
CA LEU A 205 6.53 2.56 -1.48
C LEU A 205 8.06 2.62 -1.48
N GLY A 206 8.75 1.58 -1.97
CA GLY A 206 10.21 1.57 -2.14
C GLY A 206 10.69 2.59 -3.17
N GLU A 207 9.95 2.75 -4.26
CA GLU A 207 10.23 3.75 -5.32
C GLU A 207 9.95 5.20 -4.90
N ALA A 208 9.23 5.42 -3.79
CA ALA A 208 8.88 6.76 -3.32
C ALA A 208 10.08 7.61 -2.84
N GLY A 209 11.31 7.06 -2.81
CA GLY A 209 12.54 7.79 -2.52
C GLY A 209 12.60 8.38 -1.10
N LEU A 210 11.92 7.73 -0.16
CA LEU A 210 11.87 8.15 1.24
C LEU A 210 13.24 8.07 1.92
N PRO A 211 13.64 9.08 2.71
CA PRO A 211 14.78 8.95 3.61
C PRO A 211 14.56 7.75 4.55
N PRO A 212 15.55 6.86 4.75
CA PRO A 212 15.39 5.64 5.55
C PRO A 212 14.84 5.88 6.96
N ALA A 213 15.22 7.00 7.59
CA ALA A 213 14.75 7.39 8.92
C ALA A 213 13.25 7.69 8.99
N GLN A 214 12.62 8.06 7.87
CA GLN A 214 11.19 8.41 7.81
C GLN A 214 10.31 7.20 7.44
N VAL A 215 10.89 6.08 7.02
CA VAL A 215 10.16 4.87 6.61
C VAL A 215 9.22 4.35 7.72
N PRO A 216 9.64 4.21 9.00
CA PRO A 216 8.74 3.72 10.05
C PRO A 216 7.52 4.63 10.22
N LEU A 217 7.74 5.95 10.19
CA LEU A 217 6.67 6.93 10.36
C LEU A 217 5.73 6.95 9.15
N ALA A 218 6.29 6.82 7.94
CA ALA A 218 5.52 6.70 6.70
C ALA A 218 4.65 5.43 6.72
N LEU A 219 5.19 4.28 7.16
CA LEU A 219 4.44 3.03 7.31
C LEU A 219 3.31 3.16 8.33
N VAL A 220 3.56 3.79 9.48
CA VAL A 220 2.50 4.04 10.48
C VAL A 220 1.41 4.94 9.89
N GLY A 221 1.79 6.07 9.28
CA GLY A 221 0.85 6.99 8.64
C GLY A 221 0.01 6.29 7.58
N PHE A 222 0.66 5.55 6.69
CA PHE A 222 0.02 4.79 5.62
C PHE A 222 -1.01 3.79 6.17
N ASN A 223 -0.64 2.95 7.13
CA ASN A 223 -1.54 1.93 7.66
C ASN A 223 -2.69 2.52 8.49
N VAL A 224 -2.47 3.64 9.20
CA VAL A 224 -3.56 4.40 9.83
C VAL A 224 -4.52 4.94 8.76
N GLY A 225 -4.00 5.44 7.64
CA GLY A 225 -4.79 5.84 6.48
C GLY A 225 -5.64 4.70 5.91
N VAL A 226 -5.04 3.51 5.75
CA VAL A 226 -5.73 2.30 5.29
C VAL A 226 -6.89 1.94 6.23
N GLU A 227 -6.64 1.83 7.54
CA GLU A 227 -7.68 1.51 8.54
C GLU A 227 -8.82 2.53 8.49
N LEU A 228 -8.50 3.83 8.48
CA LEU A 228 -9.51 4.89 8.40
C LEU A 228 -10.33 4.80 7.12
N GLY A 229 -9.68 4.58 5.98
CA GLY A 229 -10.34 4.34 4.71
C GLY A 229 -11.29 3.15 4.77
N GLN A 230 -10.89 2.05 5.42
CA GLN A 230 -11.70 0.83 5.52
C GLN A 230 -12.92 1.07 6.41
N LEU A 231 -12.74 1.75 7.54
CA LEU A 231 -13.85 2.09 8.43
C LEU A 231 -14.86 3.02 7.73
N VAL A 232 -14.41 3.95 6.89
CA VAL A 232 -15.31 4.76 6.04
C VAL A 232 -16.10 3.89 5.07
N VAL A 233 -15.43 2.99 4.34
CA VAL A 233 -16.11 2.05 3.42
C VAL A 233 -17.14 1.20 4.16
N VAL A 234 -16.78 0.66 5.33
CA VAL A 234 -17.69 -0.12 6.19
C VAL A 234 -18.90 0.72 6.61
N ALA A 235 -18.68 1.95 7.09
CA ALA A 235 -19.75 2.83 7.55
C ALA A 235 -20.72 3.17 6.41
N VAL A 236 -20.20 3.51 5.23
CA VAL A 236 -21.00 3.79 4.02
C VAL A 236 -21.77 2.55 3.60
N ALA A 237 -21.12 1.38 3.51
CA ALA A 237 -21.76 0.12 3.12
C ALA A 237 -22.89 -0.29 4.08
N LEU A 238 -22.68 -0.14 5.39
CA LEU A 238 -23.71 -0.40 6.40
C LEU A 238 -24.87 0.60 6.30
N GLY A 239 -24.59 1.88 6.06
CA GLY A 239 -25.61 2.92 5.85
C GLY A 239 -26.47 2.66 4.62
N LEU A 240 -25.85 2.39 3.47
CA LEU A 240 -26.54 2.02 2.23
C LEU A 240 -27.33 0.73 2.40
N GLY A 241 -26.74 -0.28 3.05
CA GLY A 241 -27.41 -1.54 3.36
C GLY A 241 -28.62 -1.35 4.26
N PHE A 242 -28.54 -0.49 5.28
CA PHE A 242 -29.67 -0.17 6.14
C PHE A 242 -30.84 0.45 5.35
N VAL A 243 -30.56 1.41 4.47
CA VAL A 243 -31.57 2.06 3.61
C VAL A 243 -32.18 1.04 2.64
N ALA A 244 -31.34 0.28 1.93
CA ALA A 244 -31.80 -0.73 0.96
C ALA A 244 -32.69 -1.79 1.62
N LEU A 245 -32.31 -2.27 2.80
CA LEU A 245 -33.08 -3.26 3.56
C LEU A 245 -34.36 -2.69 4.14
N ARG A 246 -34.46 -1.38 4.39
CA ARG A 246 -35.72 -0.74 4.80
C ARG A 246 -36.70 -0.64 3.65
N LEU A 247 -36.22 -0.36 2.44
CA LEU A 247 -37.04 -0.17 1.24
C LEU A 247 -37.43 -1.48 0.56
N ALA A 248 -36.57 -2.51 0.59
CA ALA A 248 -36.74 -3.74 -0.18
C ALA A 248 -36.47 -5.00 0.65
N ARG A 249 -37.12 -5.14 1.82
CA ARG A 249 -36.95 -6.30 2.73
C ARG A 249 -37.10 -7.65 2.03
N ALA A 250 -38.08 -7.77 1.14
CA ALA A 250 -38.34 -9.01 0.41
C ALA A 250 -37.23 -9.37 -0.60
N ALA A 251 -36.46 -8.39 -1.09
CA ALA A 251 -35.38 -8.59 -2.06
C ALA A 251 -34.02 -8.88 -1.39
N ARG A 252 -33.96 -8.94 -0.05
CA ARG A 252 -32.72 -9.15 0.71
C ARG A 252 -31.86 -10.33 0.22
N PRO A 253 -32.38 -11.56 0.07
CA PRO A 253 -31.56 -12.68 -0.41
C PRO A 253 -31.01 -12.44 -1.81
N THR A 254 -31.82 -11.84 -2.69
CA THR A 254 -31.43 -11.50 -4.07
C THR A 254 -30.30 -10.47 -4.10
N VAL A 255 -30.37 -9.43 -3.27
CA VAL A 255 -29.32 -8.38 -3.19
C VAL A 255 -27.99 -8.97 -2.71
N PHE A 256 -28.02 -9.80 -1.67
CA PHE A 256 -26.81 -10.45 -1.15
C PHE A 256 -26.19 -11.39 -2.17
N LEU A 257 -27.03 -12.18 -2.86
CA LEU A 257 -26.58 -13.10 -3.89
C LEU A 257 -26.02 -12.36 -5.11
N ALA A 258 -26.66 -11.29 -5.56
CA ALA A 258 -26.18 -10.45 -6.65
C ALA A 258 -24.81 -9.82 -6.33
N ALA A 259 -24.64 -9.30 -5.11
CA ALA A 259 -23.36 -8.76 -4.66
C ALA A 259 -22.27 -9.85 -4.61
N ALA A 260 -22.61 -11.05 -4.13
CA ALA A 260 -21.67 -12.18 -4.12
C ALA A 260 -21.23 -12.57 -5.54
N TYR A 261 -22.16 -12.67 -6.49
CA TYR A 261 -21.84 -12.96 -7.88
C TYR A 261 -20.99 -11.84 -8.51
N LEU A 262 -21.28 -10.57 -8.24
CA LEU A 262 -20.48 -9.46 -8.73
C LEU A 262 -19.02 -9.56 -8.24
N ILE A 263 -18.82 -9.71 -6.92
CA ILE A 263 -17.49 -9.86 -6.32
C ILE A 263 -16.78 -11.09 -6.89
N GLY A 264 -17.46 -12.22 -6.97
CA GLY A 264 -16.89 -13.48 -7.44
C GLY A 264 -16.53 -13.45 -8.92
N CYS A 265 -17.38 -12.87 -9.77
CA CYS A 265 -17.11 -12.73 -11.21
C CYS A 265 -15.94 -11.78 -11.48
N LEU A 266 -15.87 -10.64 -10.77
CA LEU A 266 -14.73 -9.72 -10.88
C LEU A 266 -13.44 -10.37 -10.37
N GLY A 267 -13.50 -11.06 -9.23
CA GLY A 267 -12.37 -11.83 -8.70
C GLY A 267 -11.88 -12.89 -9.67
N ALA A 268 -12.78 -13.70 -10.24
CA ALA A 268 -12.43 -14.72 -11.22
C ALA A 268 -11.84 -14.11 -12.49
N PHE A 269 -12.43 -13.02 -13.00
CA PHE A 269 -11.89 -12.27 -14.13
C PHE A 269 -10.45 -11.81 -13.86
N TRP A 270 -10.17 -11.21 -12.69
CA TRP A 270 -8.83 -10.76 -12.35
C TRP A 270 -7.85 -11.90 -12.11
N VAL A 271 -8.28 -13.06 -11.61
CA VAL A 271 -7.44 -14.27 -11.56
C VAL A 271 -6.95 -14.61 -12.96
N PHE A 272 -7.86 -14.69 -13.94
CA PHE A 272 -7.49 -15.00 -15.33
C PHE A 272 -6.61 -13.90 -15.94
N GLN A 273 -6.98 -12.63 -15.75
CA GLN A 273 -6.23 -11.50 -16.29
C GLN A 273 -4.78 -11.50 -15.78
N ARG A 274 -4.58 -11.67 -14.47
CA ARG A 274 -3.25 -11.64 -13.81
C ARG A 274 -2.44 -12.89 -14.12
N ALA A 275 -3.08 -14.05 -14.21
CA ALA A 275 -2.43 -15.28 -14.63
C ALA A 275 -1.97 -15.21 -16.09
N TRP A 276 -2.79 -14.62 -16.97
CA TRP A 276 -2.44 -14.42 -18.37
C TRP A 276 -1.26 -13.47 -18.52
N SER A 277 -1.30 -12.30 -17.86
CA SER A 277 -0.19 -11.33 -17.90
C SER A 277 1.10 -11.87 -17.31
N ALA A 278 1.05 -12.87 -16.41
CA ALA A 278 2.24 -13.51 -15.86
C ALA A 278 2.89 -14.52 -16.83
N LEU A 279 2.17 -14.96 -17.86
CA LEU A 279 2.63 -15.96 -18.84
C LEU A 279 3.12 -15.34 -20.16
N THR A 280 2.81 -14.07 -20.42
CA THR A 280 3.14 -13.34 -21.65
C THR A 280 4.15 -12.23 -21.37
#